data_AF-A0A7S1WGP3-F1
#
_entry.id   AF-A0A7S1WGP3-F1
#
_cell.length_a   1.000
_cell.length_b   1.000
_cell.length_c   1.000
_cell.angle_alpha   90.00
_cell.angle_beta   90.00
_cell.angle_gamma   90.00
#
_symmetry.space_group_name_H-M   'P 1'
#
loop_
_entity.id
_entity.type
_entity.pdbx_description
1 polymer ?
#
loop_
_entity_poly.entity_id
_entity_poly.type
_entity_poly.pdbx_seq_one_letter_code
_entity_poly.pdbx_strand_id
1 'polypeptide(L)'
;AEQSASGAGEPPAAAGLATEGGAGRGRSTCLKKYNNLCDPQSGNRAVLVTGSGGSGTHSLAAMFTMNGLDILHEKVGKGGSVSWAYSVDVTHTDFASDELLPLCLRWGWLKPPQPPETHFQNVYHVVRCPVDALGSMMAWPQIDDHCSMKYLAKTLELGWPYPLDYGDMRFWATAWLKQNEFVETYAQQTFTLDNFQDLFQRVCRDSGVAAETCVSATLPLGAGHRRHAKLTWANLAAQVGAELAGKVRSAAVRYGFGEDCLDDAVR
;
A
#
# COMPACT_ATOMS: atom_id res chain seq x y z
N ALA A 1 44.39 -55.31 -10.90
CA ALA A 1 44.83 -54.16 -10.08
C ALA A 1 43.96 -52.98 -10.50
N GLU A 2 42.80 -52.78 -9.86
CA GLU A 2 42.64 -51.94 -8.64
C GLU A 2 42.82 -50.45 -9.00
N GLN A 3 41.92 -49.48 -8.77
CA GLN A 3 40.71 -49.28 -7.95
C GLN A 3 39.91 -48.13 -8.63
N SER A 4 38.57 -48.18 -8.80
CA SER A 4 37.50 -47.77 -7.87
C SER A 4 37.56 -46.31 -7.36
N ALA A 5 36.60 -45.47 -7.79
CA ALA A 5 35.82 -44.60 -6.89
C ALA A 5 34.66 -43.92 -7.65
N SER A 6 33.47 -44.53 -7.58
CA SER A 6 32.18 -43.91 -7.87
C SER A 6 31.65 -43.24 -6.59
N GLY A 7 31.51 -41.91 -6.60
CA GLY A 7 30.87 -41.17 -5.51
C GLY A 7 29.38 -40.99 -5.80
N ALA A 8 28.55 -41.88 -5.25
CA ALA A 8 27.12 -41.66 -5.09
C ALA A 8 26.91 -40.73 -3.88
N GLY A 9 26.35 -39.54 -4.10
CA GLY A 9 25.93 -38.65 -3.03
C GLY A 9 24.61 -39.13 -2.41
N GLU A 10 24.64 -39.42 -1.12
CA GLU A 10 23.46 -39.68 -0.29
C GLU A 10 22.54 -38.44 -0.23
N PRO A 11 21.21 -38.62 -0.20
CA PRO A 11 20.27 -37.56 0.07
C PRO A 11 20.23 -37.27 1.59
N PRO A 12 20.28 -36.00 2.05
CA PRO A 12 20.11 -35.73 3.46
C PRO A 12 18.64 -35.91 3.88
N ALA A 13 18.52 -36.57 5.01
CA ALA A 13 17.34 -37.01 5.74
C ALA A 13 16.16 -36.02 5.79
N ALA A 14 14.97 -36.56 5.54
CA ALA A 14 13.73 -36.08 6.12
C ALA A 14 13.61 -36.58 7.57
N ALA A 15 13.32 -35.66 8.50
CA ALA A 15 12.30 -35.80 9.55
C ALA A 15 12.61 -34.90 10.76
N GLY A 16 11.69 -33.99 11.01
CA GLY A 16 11.54 -33.26 12.25
C GLY A 16 10.08 -32.82 12.37
N LEU A 17 9.18 -33.81 12.48
CA LEU A 17 7.76 -33.61 12.78
C LEU A 17 7.65 -33.09 14.22
N ALA A 18 7.49 -31.77 14.36
CA ALA A 18 6.97 -31.17 15.58
C ALA A 18 5.44 -31.09 15.47
N THR A 19 4.75 -32.02 16.12
CA THR A 19 3.34 -31.88 16.47
C THR A 19 3.21 -31.04 17.73
N GLU A 20 2.81 -29.78 17.61
CA GLU A 20 2.18 -29.04 18.72
C GLU A 20 0.99 -28.22 18.20
N GLY A 21 -0.19 -28.54 18.72
CA GLY A 21 -1.49 -27.99 18.35
C GLY A 21 -1.72 -26.57 18.86
N GLY A 22 -1.11 -25.58 18.21
CA GLY A 22 -1.59 -24.21 18.19
C GLY A 22 -1.82 -23.81 16.74
N ALA A 23 -3.06 -23.48 16.36
CA ALA A 23 -3.36 -22.96 15.02
C ALA A 23 -2.33 -21.88 14.66
N GLY A 24 -1.47 -22.19 13.69
CA GLY A 24 -0.20 -21.51 13.47
C GLY A 24 -0.40 -20.01 13.24
N ARG A 25 0.07 -19.20 14.20
CA ARG A 25 0.13 -17.75 14.03
C ARG A 25 1.11 -17.47 12.89
N GLY A 26 0.65 -16.84 11.82
CA GLY A 26 1.54 -16.24 10.83
C GLY A 26 2.42 -15.23 11.55
N ARG A 27 3.74 -15.46 11.56
CA ARG A 27 4.68 -14.49 12.12
C ARG A 27 4.76 -13.34 11.13
N SER A 28 4.34 -12.15 11.54
CA SER A 28 4.51 -10.94 10.72
C SER A 28 5.95 -10.81 10.24
N THR A 29 6.11 -10.48 8.96
CA THR A 29 7.39 -10.17 8.34
C THR A 29 7.49 -8.70 7.94
N CYS A 30 6.56 -7.84 8.35
CA CYS A 30 6.74 -6.40 8.14
C CYS A 30 7.96 -5.90 8.92
N LEU A 31 8.69 -4.92 8.37
CA LEU A 31 9.93 -4.43 8.96
C LEU A 31 9.71 -3.13 9.73
N LYS A 32 9.82 -3.16 11.05
CA LYS A 32 9.77 -1.95 11.88
C LYS A 32 10.90 -0.99 11.48
N LYS A 33 10.57 0.26 11.17
CA LYS A 33 11.54 1.32 10.84
C LYS A 33 11.16 2.61 11.56
N TYR A 34 12.12 3.55 11.63
CA TYR A 34 11.97 4.83 12.33
C TYR A 34 10.75 5.67 11.91
N ASN A 35 10.25 5.51 10.68
CA ASN A 35 9.21 6.38 10.13
C ASN A 35 7.99 5.61 9.60
N ASN A 36 7.70 4.42 10.14
CA ASN A 36 6.52 3.63 9.75
C ASN A 36 5.75 3.15 10.97
N LEU A 37 4.50 2.73 10.74
CA LEU A 37 3.61 2.22 11.78
C LEU A 37 3.66 0.69 11.92
N CYS A 38 4.60 0.01 11.26
CA CYS A 38 4.78 -1.43 11.40
C CYS A 38 5.40 -1.74 12.76
N ASP A 39 4.71 -2.54 13.57
CA ASP A 39 5.26 -3.10 14.80
C ASP A 39 4.83 -4.58 14.95
N PRO A 40 5.66 -5.52 14.48
CA PRO A 40 5.40 -6.96 14.58
C PRO A 40 5.20 -7.45 16.02
N GLN A 41 5.66 -6.67 17.00
CA GLN A 41 5.63 -6.99 18.43
C GLN A 41 4.53 -6.25 19.21
N SER A 42 3.73 -5.41 18.54
CA SER A 42 2.66 -4.61 19.19
C SER A 42 1.63 -5.44 19.95
N GLY A 43 1.51 -6.75 19.66
CA GLY A 43 0.54 -7.64 20.31
C GLY A 43 -0.91 -7.43 19.87
N ASN A 44 -1.20 -6.32 19.16
CA ASN A 44 -2.46 -6.14 18.45
C ASN A 44 -2.42 -6.94 17.13
N ARG A 45 -3.57 -7.44 16.68
CA ARG A 45 -3.69 -8.13 15.38
C ARG A 45 -4.11 -7.16 14.26
N ALA A 46 -3.88 -5.87 14.45
CA ALA A 46 -4.32 -4.87 13.50
C ALA A 46 -3.47 -4.96 12.22
N VAL A 47 -4.13 -4.98 11.08
CA VAL A 47 -3.50 -5.00 9.77
C VAL A 47 -3.57 -3.62 9.14
N LEU A 48 -2.48 -3.17 8.53
CA LEU A 48 -2.50 -2.01 7.64
C LEU A 48 -2.45 -2.48 6.20
N VAL A 49 -3.41 -2.01 5.39
CA VAL A 49 -3.31 -2.05 3.93
C VAL A 49 -3.01 -0.63 3.47
N THR A 50 -1.87 -0.42 2.83
CA THR A 50 -1.39 0.90 2.47
C THR A 50 -0.73 0.91 1.10
N GLY A 51 -0.47 2.10 0.56
CA GLY A 51 0.09 2.35 -0.76
C GLY A 51 0.05 3.84 -1.05
N SER A 52 0.26 4.23 -2.30
CA SER A 52 0.12 5.63 -2.68
C SER A 52 -1.33 6.14 -2.63
N GLY A 53 -1.47 7.46 -2.57
CA GLY A 53 -2.73 8.13 -2.94
C GLY A 53 -3.28 7.62 -4.28
N GLY A 54 -4.61 7.57 -4.44
CA GLY A 54 -5.26 7.13 -5.68
C GLY A 54 -5.24 5.61 -5.93
N SER A 55 -4.62 4.80 -5.08
CA SER A 55 -4.49 3.33 -5.24
C SER A 55 -5.76 2.53 -4.96
N GLY A 56 -6.93 3.17 -4.80
CA GLY A 56 -8.20 2.48 -4.58
C GLY A 56 -8.49 2.10 -3.12
N THR A 57 -7.88 2.78 -2.15
CA THR A 57 -8.04 2.53 -0.71
C THR A 57 -9.49 2.56 -0.22
N HIS A 58 -10.31 3.48 -0.75
CA HIS A 58 -11.75 3.53 -0.46
C HIS A 58 -12.46 2.24 -0.90
N SER A 59 -12.18 1.76 -2.12
CA SER A 59 -12.79 0.54 -2.66
C SER A 59 -12.37 -0.68 -1.86
N LEU A 60 -11.09 -0.78 -1.50
CA LEU A 60 -10.57 -1.87 -0.65
C LEU A 60 -11.28 -1.93 0.70
N ALA A 61 -11.39 -0.80 1.41
CA ALA A 61 -12.08 -0.77 2.69
C ALA A 61 -13.56 -1.16 2.58
N ALA A 62 -14.24 -0.70 1.54
CA ALA A 62 -15.62 -1.11 1.25
C ALA A 62 -15.70 -2.63 1.00
N MET A 63 -14.77 -3.20 0.22
CA MET A 63 -14.72 -4.64 -0.02
C MET A 63 -14.43 -5.44 1.24
N PHE A 64 -13.52 -4.98 2.11
CA PHE A 64 -13.30 -5.62 3.41
C PHE A 64 -14.57 -5.59 4.28
N THR A 65 -15.24 -4.43 4.35
CA THR A 65 -16.49 -4.26 5.10
C THR A 65 -17.61 -5.17 4.59
N MET A 66 -17.78 -5.27 3.27
CA MET A 66 -18.76 -6.17 2.64
C MET A 66 -18.49 -7.65 2.96
N ASN A 67 -17.24 -8.00 3.25
CA ASN A 67 -16.81 -9.35 3.65
C ASN A 67 -16.71 -9.53 5.17
N GLY A 68 -17.32 -8.64 5.95
CA GLY A 68 -17.41 -8.77 7.41
C GLY A 68 -16.12 -8.45 8.16
N LEU A 69 -15.10 -7.89 7.50
CA LEU A 69 -13.89 -7.42 8.16
C LEU A 69 -14.04 -5.96 8.58
N ASP A 70 -13.82 -5.69 9.87
CA ASP A 70 -13.80 -4.33 10.43
C ASP A 70 -12.45 -3.66 10.18
N ILE A 71 -12.19 -3.38 8.89
CA ILE A 71 -10.99 -2.70 8.38
C ILE A 71 -11.48 -1.45 7.65
N LEU A 72 -11.22 -0.29 8.23
CA LEU A 72 -11.86 0.96 7.82
C LEU A 72 -10.92 1.82 6.96
N HIS A 73 -11.50 2.65 6.10
CA HIS A 73 -10.75 3.63 5.29
C HIS A 73 -10.32 4.81 6.16
N GLU A 74 -8.99 5.04 6.24
CA GLU A 74 -8.35 6.14 6.99
C GLU A 74 -8.78 6.23 8.48
N LYS A 75 -9.25 5.11 9.01
CA LYS A 75 -9.62 4.87 10.42
C LYS A 75 -9.19 3.47 10.79
N VAL A 76 -9.03 3.22 12.09
CA VAL A 76 -8.65 1.91 12.62
C VAL A 76 -9.90 1.23 13.14
N GLY A 77 -10.34 0.16 12.46
CA GLY A 77 -11.34 -0.76 12.97
C GLY A 77 -10.70 -1.88 13.79
N LYS A 78 -11.50 -2.83 14.30
CA LYS A 78 -11.00 -3.98 15.07
C LYS A 78 -9.98 -4.84 14.33
N GLY A 79 -10.10 -4.94 13.00
CA GLY A 79 -9.20 -5.71 12.15
C GLY A 79 -8.03 -4.91 11.60
N GLY A 80 -8.10 -3.57 11.62
CA GLY A 80 -7.06 -2.71 11.06
C GLY A 80 -7.57 -1.52 10.24
N SER A 81 -6.75 -1.07 9.28
CA SER A 81 -7.02 0.11 8.45
C SER A 81 -6.60 -0.08 7.00
N VAL A 82 -7.31 0.59 6.09
CA VAL A 82 -6.82 0.89 4.74
C VAL A 82 -6.51 2.38 4.66
N SER A 83 -5.24 2.76 4.62
CA SER A 83 -4.85 4.17 4.71
C SER A 83 -3.48 4.43 4.08
N TRP A 84 -3.44 5.33 3.11
CA TRP A 84 -2.18 5.82 2.53
C TRP A 84 -1.49 6.82 3.47
N ALA A 85 -2.23 7.56 4.30
CA ALA A 85 -1.68 8.46 5.31
C ALA A 85 -0.98 7.70 6.46
N TYR A 86 -1.33 6.43 6.67
CA TYR A 86 -0.67 5.55 7.65
C TYR A 86 0.57 4.87 7.07
N SER A 87 0.97 5.20 5.84
CA SER A 87 2.23 4.70 5.30
C SER A 87 3.44 5.20 6.10
N VAL A 88 3.31 6.35 6.77
CA VAL A 88 4.38 7.05 7.47
C VAL A 88 3.95 7.30 8.92
N ASP A 89 4.88 7.13 9.85
CA ASP A 89 4.67 7.58 11.24
C ASP A 89 4.94 9.09 11.35
N VAL A 90 3.87 9.87 11.16
CA VAL A 90 3.96 11.34 11.22
C VAL A 90 4.40 11.88 12.57
N THR A 91 4.38 11.10 13.65
CA THR A 91 4.87 11.55 14.96
C THR A 91 6.39 11.72 14.99
N HIS A 92 7.11 11.00 14.13
CA HIS A 92 8.57 11.07 13.98
C HIS A 92 9.03 12.09 12.94
N THR A 93 8.08 12.73 12.27
CA THR A 93 8.39 13.78 11.31
C THR A 93 8.28 15.14 12.00
N ASP A 94 9.05 16.12 11.54
CA ASP A 94 8.95 17.52 11.99
C ASP A 94 7.67 18.20 11.44
N PHE A 95 6.56 17.48 11.51
CA PHE A 95 5.22 17.87 11.12
C PHE A 95 4.61 18.79 12.17
N ALA A 96 4.87 18.55 13.46
CA ALA A 96 4.28 19.30 14.56
C ALA A 96 4.71 20.79 14.61
N SER A 97 5.83 21.16 13.98
CA SER A 97 6.32 22.54 13.94
C SER A 97 5.73 23.38 12.80
N ASP A 98 4.95 22.77 11.91
CA ASP A 98 4.41 23.46 10.73
C ASP A 98 3.04 24.12 11.03
N GLU A 99 2.97 25.44 10.92
CA GLU A 99 1.79 26.26 11.25
C GLU A 99 0.52 25.93 10.45
N LEU A 100 0.65 25.35 9.24
CA LEU A 100 -0.51 24.97 8.42
C LEU A 100 -1.02 23.56 8.74
N LEU A 101 -0.25 22.79 9.50
CA LEU A 101 -0.59 21.41 9.81
C LEU A 101 -1.75 21.26 10.81
N PRO A 102 -1.91 22.10 11.85
CA PRO A 102 -3.11 22.06 12.70
C PRO A 102 -4.42 22.20 11.92
N LEU A 103 -4.41 22.83 10.75
CA LEU A 103 -5.57 22.86 9.85
C LEU A 103 -5.73 21.53 9.12
N CYS A 104 -4.64 20.93 8.64
CA CYS A 104 -4.66 19.63 7.98
C CYS A 104 -5.04 18.46 8.90
N LEU A 105 -4.59 18.45 10.15
CA LEU A 105 -4.93 17.41 11.13
C LEU A 105 -6.39 17.50 11.63
N ARG A 106 -7.08 18.63 11.41
CA ARG A 106 -8.52 18.73 11.64
C ARG A 106 -9.31 17.89 10.65
N TRP A 107 -8.75 17.63 9.47
CA TRP A 107 -9.38 16.75 8.49
C TRP A 107 -9.24 15.31 8.97
N GLY A 108 -10.38 14.64 9.08
CA GLY A 108 -10.48 13.33 9.72
C GLY A 108 -9.61 12.23 9.11
N TRP A 109 -9.14 12.41 7.86
CA TRP A 109 -8.33 11.44 7.14
C TRP A 109 -6.84 11.46 7.52
N LEU A 110 -6.32 12.63 7.92
CA LEU A 110 -4.94 12.81 8.39
C LEU A 110 -4.89 12.85 9.92
N LYS A 111 -5.86 12.25 10.60
CA LYS A 111 -5.74 12.12 12.06
C LYS A 111 -4.56 11.20 12.32
N PRO A 112 -3.47 11.72 12.94
CA PRO A 112 -2.35 10.88 13.29
C PRO A 112 -2.93 9.77 14.16
N PRO A 113 -2.44 8.53 13.99
CA PRO A 113 -2.77 7.49 14.94
C PRO A 113 -2.61 8.06 16.35
N GLN A 114 -3.71 8.16 17.09
CA GLN A 114 -3.68 8.80 18.41
C GLN A 114 -2.73 7.96 19.28
N PRO A 115 -1.62 8.53 19.79
CA PRO A 115 -0.79 7.82 20.74
C PRO A 115 -1.64 7.40 21.95
N PRO A 116 -1.39 6.22 22.53
CA PRO A 116 -0.19 5.40 22.32
C PRO A 116 -0.29 4.25 21.29
N GLU A 117 -1.39 4.08 20.54
CA GLU A 117 -1.80 2.70 20.22
C GLU A 117 -1.91 2.25 18.76
N THR A 118 -1.73 3.10 17.75
CA THR A 118 -1.90 2.58 16.38
C THR A 118 -0.57 2.19 15.74
N HIS A 119 -0.05 1.06 16.19
CA HIS A 119 0.87 0.28 15.37
C HIS A 119 0.12 -0.88 14.73
N PHE A 120 0.66 -1.39 13.62
CA PHE A 120 0.08 -2.52 12.90
C PHE A 120 1.06 -3.68 12.94
N GLN A 121 0.58 -4.83 13.38
CA GLN A 121 1.39 -6.04 13.39
C GLN A 121 1.73 -6.49 11.98
N ASN A 122 0.80 -6.38 11.03
CA ASN A 122 1.02 -6.76 9.63
C ASN A 122 0.77 -5.57 8.71
N VAL A 123 1.63 -5.38 7.70
CA VAL A 123 1.45 -4.34 6.70
C VAL A 123 1.51 -4.92 5.29
N TYR A 124 0.49 -4.63 4.50
CA TYR A 124 0.35 -5.03 3.11
C TYR A 124 0.39 -3.81 2.20
N HIS A 125 1.20 -3.90 1.15
CA HIS A 125 1.31 -2.87 0.13
C HIS A 125 0.32 -3.16 -0.98
N VAL A 126 -0.47 -2.17 -1.38
CA VAL A 126 -1.33 -2.25 -2.56
C VAL A 126 -0.94 -1.20 -3.57
N VAL A 127 -0.72 -1.67 -4.79
CA VAL A 127 -0.42 -0.85 -5.97
C VAL A 127 -1.57 -0.93 -6.96
N ARG A 128 -1.81 0.18 -7.65
CA ARG A 128 -2.76 0.30 -8.76
C ARG A 128 -1.99 0.74 -10.00
N CYS A 129 -2.52 0.45 -11.19
CA CYS A 129 -1.93 0.92 -12.44
C CYS A 129 -1.60 2.43 -12.32
N PRO A 130 -0.35 2.88 -12.59
CA PRO A 130 0.07 4.21 -12.17
C PRO A 130 -0.73 5.34 -12.83
N VAL A 131 -1.09 5.18 -14.10
CA VAL A 131 -1.90 6.18 -14.82
C VAL A 131 -3.30 6.31 -14.21
N ASP A 132 -3.86 5.24 -13.63
CA ASP A 132 -5.13 5.31 -12.90
C ASP A 132 -4.98 5.95 -11.52
N ALA A 133 -3.92 5.62 -10.80
CA ALA A 133 -3.63 6.20 -9.49
C ALA A 133 -3.39 7.71 -9.63
N LEU A 134 -2.52 8.12 -10.55
CA LEU A 134 -2.21 9.52 -10.86
C LEU A 134 -3.44 10.27 -11.40
N GLY A 135 -4.21 9.66 -12.30
CA GLY A 135 -5.48 10.20 -12.78
C GLY A 135 -6.48 10.43 -11.65
N SER A 136 -6.50 9.55 -10.65
CA SER A 136 -7.31 9.73 -9.44
C SER A 136 -6.78 10.82 -8.52
N MET A 137 -5.46 10.95 -8.35
CA MET A 137 -4.85 12.01 -7.52
C MET A 137 -5.09 13.39 -8.12
N MET A 138 -5.04 13.52 -9.45
CA MET A 138 -5.41 14.76 -10.14
C MET A 138 -6.87 15.20 -9.95
N ALA A 139 -7.76 14.33 -9.48
CA ALA A 139 -9.16 14.68 -9.22
C ALA A 139 -9.39 15.22 -7.80
N TRP A 140 -8.39 15.13 -6.92
CA TRP A 140 -8.42 15.70 -5.57
C TRP A 140 -8.48 17.24 -5.45
N PRO A 141 -7.97 18.07 -6.41
CA PRO A 141 -7.90 19.53 -6.29
C PRO A 141 -9.25 20.26 -6.11
N GLN A 142 -10.38 19.55 -6.23
CA GLN A 142 -11.71 20.12 -6.01
C GLN A 142 -12.16 20.09 -4.54
N ILE A 143 -11.41 19.42 -3.65
CA ILE A 143 -11.76 19.25 -2.22
C ILE A 143 -10.50 19.50 -1.37
N ASP A 144 -10.27 20.75 -0.94
CA ASP A 144 -9.36 21.13 0.17
C ASP A 144 -7.98 20.43 0.23
N ASP A 145 -7.37 20.18 -0.94
CA ASP A 145 -6.28 19.20 -1.13
C ASP A 145 -4.85 19.73 -0.91
N HIS A 146 -4.71 20.95 -0.37
CA HIS A 146 -3.40 21.46 0.05
C HIS A 146 -2.75 20.54 1.09
N CYS A 147 -3.56 19.88 1.91
CA CYS A 147 -3.09 18.98 2.95
C CYS A 147 -2.47 17.69 2.43
N SER A 148 -3.01 17.10 1.35
CA SER A 148 -2.46 15.86 0.79
C SER A 148 -1.13 16.10 0.10
N MET A 149 -1.04 17.14 -0.75
CA MET A 149 0.22 17.56 -1.34
C MET A 149 1.23 17.89 -0.24
N LYS A 150 0.79 18.58 0.82
CA LYS A 150 1.66 18.93 1.94
C LYS A 150 2.22 17.74 2.67
N TYR A 151 1.34 16.84 3.03
CA TYR A 151 1.69 15.62 3.69
C TYR A 151 2.71 14.85 2.84
N LEU A 152 2.47 14.67 1.54
CA LEU A 152 3.39 13.95 0.66
C LEU A 152 4.73 14.69 0.51
N ALA A 153 4.69 16.01 0.30
CA ALA A 153 5.89 16.83 0.14
C ALA A 153 6.83 16.71 1.34
N LYS A 154 6.27 16.74 2.55
CA LYS A 154 7.03 16.67 3.80
C LYS A 154 7.41 15.23 4.17
N THR A 155 6.50 14.26 4.07
CA THR A 155 6.81 12.85 4.42
C THR A 155 7.78 12.18 3.44
N LEU A 156 7.81 12.60 2.18
CA LEU A 156 8.66 12.03 1.13
C LEU A 156 9.84 12.94 0.75
N GLU A 157 10.04 14.05 1.47
CA GLU A 157 11.11 15.02 1.26
C GLU A 157 11.22 15.45 -0.22
N LEU A 158 10.09 15.88 -0.80
CA LEU A 158 10.01 16.25 -2.22
C LEU A 158 10.25 17.74 -2.46
N GLY A 159 10.44 18.52 -1.40
CA GLY A 159 10.35 19.97 -1.46
C GLY A 159 8.90 20.41 -1.61
N TRP A 160 8.64 21.68 -1.28
CA TRP A 160 7.32 22.27 -1.44
C TRP A 160 7.20 22.94 -2.80
N PRO A 161 6.27 22.53 -3.69
CA PRO A 161 6.01 23.26 -4.91
C PRO A 161 5.33 24.59 -4.55
N TYR A 162 6.10 25.69 -4.58
CA TYR A 162 5.55 27.04 -4.52
C TYR A 162 5.77 27.75 -5.86
N PRO A 163 4.72 28.37 -6.48
CA PRO A 163 3.32 28.37 -6.05
C PRO A 163 2.68 26.97 -6.13
N LEU A 164 1.61 26.75 -5.36
CA LEU A 164 0.83 25.51 -5.41
C LEU A 164 0.20 25.35 -6.81
N ASP A 165 0.74 24.43 -7.59
CA ASP A 165 0.08 23.93 -8.80
C ASP A 165 -0.42 22.51 -8.54
N TYR A 166 -1.72 22.40 -8.26
CA TYR A 166 -2.38 21.10 -8.05
C TYR A 166 -2.36 20.22 -9.31
N GLY A 167 -2.15 20.83 -10.48
CA GLY A 167 -1.93 20.14 -11.75
C GLY A 167 -0.48 19.73 -11.98
N ASP A 168 0.43 19.94 -11.02
CA ASP A 168 1.84 19.55 -11.17
C ASP A 168 1.98 18.01 -11.19
N MET A 169 1.82 17.45 -12.38
CA MET A 169 1.98 16.02 -12.62
C MET A 169 3.39 15.53 -12.31
N ARG A 170 4.42 16.39 -12.37
CA ARG A 170 5.78 16.01 -11.98
C ARG A 170 5.86 15.75 -10.48
N PHE A 171 5.23 16.60 -9.67
CA PHE A 171 5.08 16.36 -8.24
C PHE A 171 4.36 15.04 -7.98
N TRP A 172 3.17 14.83 -8.57
CA TRP A 172 2.36 13.63 -8.32
C TRP A 172 3.05 12.33 -8.77
N ALA A 173 3.69 12.33 -9.94
CA ALA A 173 4.46 11.18 -10.43
C ALA A 173 5.65 10.86 -9.52
N THR A 174 6.35 11.88 -9.02
CA THR A 174 7.48 11.70 -8.09
C THR A 174 7.00 11.21 -6.72
N ALA A 175 5.90 11.78 -6.21
CA ALA A 175 5.28 11.35 -4.96
C ALA A 175 4.79 9.90 -5.03
N TRP A 176 4.15 9.52 -6.14
CA TRP A 176 3.72 8.14 -6.38
C TRP A 176 4.91 7.17 -6.36
N LEU A 177 6.01 7.48 -7.05
CA LEU A 177 7.22 6.65 -7.03
C LEU A 177 7.78 6.52 -5.62
N LYS A 178 8.10 7.65 -4.97
CA LYS A 178 8.72 7.66 -3.65
C LYS A 178 7.86 6.98 -2.58
N GLN A 179 6.54 7.18 -2.61
CA GLN A 179 5.67 6.58 -1.61
C GLN A 179 5.59 5.06 -1.75
N ASN A 180 5.43 4.55 -2.97
CA ASN A 180 5.37 3.10 -3.19
C ASN A 180 6.73 2.45 -2.89
N GLU A 181 7.85 3.07 -3.28
CA GLU A 181 9.20 2.64 -2.89
C GLU A 181 9.35 2.59 -1.37
N PHE A 182 8.90 3.64 -0.66
CA PHE A 182 8.97 3.71 0.79
C PHE A 182 8.19 2.57 1.47
N VAL A 183 6.93 2.36 1.07
CA VAL A 183 6.06 1.31 1.61
C VAL A 183 6.64 -0.08 1.35
N GLU A 184 7.14 -0.31 0.15
CA GLU A 184 7.75 -1.58 -0.24
C GLU A 184 8.93 -1.96 0.66
N THR A 185 9.65 -0.98 1.21
CA THR A 185 10.80 -1.26 2.07
C THR A 185 10.43 -1.90 3.42
N TYR A 186 9.15 -1.93 3.80
CA TYR A 186 8.71 -2.49 5.08
C TYR A 186 7.44 -3.34 5.03
N ALA A 187 6.67 -3.28 3.95
CA ALA A 187 5.50 -4.14 3.79
C ALA A 187 5.92 -5.62 3.72
N GLN A 188 5.07 -6.49 4.27
CA GLN A 188 5.25 -7.94 4.23
C GLN A 188 5.10 -8.48 2.80
N GLN A 189 4.14 -7.94 2.05
CA GLN A 189 3.87 -8.35 0.67
C GLN A 189 3.21 -7.22 -0.10
N THR A 190 3.46 -7.18 -1.41
CA THR A 190 2.81 -6.26 -2.35
C THR A 190 1.76 -6.99 -3.19
N PHE A 191 0.61 -6.36 -3.38
CA PHE A 191 -0.50 -6.84 -4.21
C PHE A 191 -0.89 -5.76 -5.21
N THR A 192 -1.26 -6.16 -6.42
CA THR A 192 -2.04 -5.28 -7.31
C THR A 192 -3.48 -5.23 -6.81
N LEU A 193 -4.18 -4.13 -7.09
CA LEU A 193 -5.59 -3.98 -6.73
C LEU A 193 -6.47 -5.10 -7.31
N ASP A 194 -6.12 -5.63 -8.48
CA ASP A 194 -6.85 -6.69 -9.17
C ASP A 194 -6.68 -8.06 -8.48
N ASN A 195 -5.63 -8.23 -7.67
CA ASN A 195 -5.39 -9.42 -6.84
C ASN A 195 -6.09 -9.31 -5.47
N PHE A 196 -7.25 -8.66 -5.40
CA PHE A 196 -7.97 -8.45 -4.14
C PHE A 196 -8.30 -9.76 -3.42
N GLN A 197 -8.63 -10.82 -4.16
CA GLN A 197 -8.94 -12.12 -3.58
C GLN A 197 -7.77 -12.65 -2.73
N ASP A 198 -6.55 -12.59 -3.26
CA ASP A 198 -5.36 -13.05 -2.54
C ASP A 198 -5.03 -12.13 -1.35
N LEU A 199 -5.12 -10.82 -1.56
CA LEU A 199 -4.97 -9.82 -0.49
C LEU A 199 -5.97 -10.09 0.64
N PHE A 200 -7.24 -10.34 0.31
CA PHE A 200 -8.29 -10.62 1.27
C PHE A 200 -7.98 -11.84 2.12
N GLN A 201 -7.59 -12.96 1.50
CA GLN A 201 -7.26 -14.18 2.24
C GLN A 201 -6.11 -13.97 3.22
N ARG A 202 -5.12 -13.15 2.87
CA ARG A 202 -3.99 -12.83 3.74
C ARG A 202 -4.38 -11.91 4.88
N VAL A 203 -5.03 -10.79 4.56
CA VAL A 203 -5.53 -9.83 5.55
C VAL A 203 -6.50 -10.49 6.52
N CYS A 204 -7.48 -11.26 6.05
CA CYS A 204 -8.47 -11.95 6.88
C CYS A 204 -7.81 -12.86 7.93
N ARG A 205 -6.84 -13.69 7.50
CA ARG A 205 -6.09 -14.60 8.37
C ARG A 205 -5.28 -13.85 9.41
N ASP A 206 -4.58 -12.80 8.98
CA ASP A 206 -3.66 -12.03 9.82
C ASP A 206 -4.39 -11.09 10.79
N SER A 207 -5.61 -10.69 10.47
CA SER A 207 -6.56 -10.06 11.40
C SER A 207 -7.11 -11.04 12.45
N GLY A 208 -6.74 -12.32 12.39
CA GLY A 208 -7.13 -13.34 13.37
C GLY A 208 -8.54 -13.92 13.17
N VAL A 209 -9.11 -13.77 11.97
CA VAL A 209 -10.38 -14.40 11.61
C VAL A 209 -10.15 -15.89 11.30
N ALA A 210 -11.16 -16.72 11.59
CA ALA A 210 -11.11 -18.16 11.33
C ALA A 210 -10.90 -18.46 9.83
N ALA A 211 -10.09 -19.47 9.53
CA ALA A 211 -9.65 -19.77 8.16
C ALA A 211 -10.81 -20.08 7.21
N GLU A 212 -11.88 -20.67 7.74
CA GLU A 212 -13.10 -21.04 7.01
C GLU A 212 -13.86 -19.80 6.52
N THR A 213 -13.78 -18.69 7.24
CA THR A 213 -14.36 -17.40 6.83
C THR A 213 -13.50 -16.71 5.77
N CYS A 214 -12.21 -17.06 5.68
CA CYS A 214 -11.24 -16.42 4.79
C CYS A 214 -11.11 -17.09 3.43
N VAL A 215 -12.04 -17.96 3.00
CA VAL A 215 -11.90 -18.76 1.78
C VAL A 215 -12.07 -17.91 0.52
N SER A 216 -13.11 -17.08 0.47
CA SER A 216 -13.48 -16.29 -0.71
C SER A 216 -14.00 -14.91 -0.34
N ALA A 217 -13.63 -13.90 -1.12
CA ALA A 217 -14.21 -12.58 -1.01
C ALA A 217 -15.38 -12.42 -1.97
N THR A 218 -16.45 -11.80 -1.48
CA THR A 218 -17.52 -11.22 -2.28
C THR A 218 -17.00 -9.94 -2.92
N LEU A 219 -17.04 -9.89 -4.25
CA LEU A 219 -16.74 -8.69 -5.03
C LEU A 219 -18.05 -7.95 -5.35
N PRO A 220 -18.04 -6.62 -5.43
CA PRO A 220 -19.23 -5.86 -5.82
C PRO A 220 -19.67 -6.24 -7.23
N LEU A 221 -20.99 -6.40 -7.43
CA LEU A 221 -21.58 -6.60 -8.75
C LEU A 221 -21.52 -5.27 -9.53
N GLY A 222 -20.47 -5.11 -10.32
CA GLY A 222 -20.19 -3.90 -11.08
C GLY A 222 -19.21 -2.99 -10.34
N ALA A 223 -18.16 -2.59 -11.05
CA ALA A 223 -17.14 -1.75 -10.49
C ALA A 223 -17.63 -0.30 -10.42
N GLY A 224 -18.03 0.14 -9.23
CA GLY A 224 -18.29 1.55 -8.91
C GLY A 224 -17.00 2.36 -8.90
N HIS A 225 -16.26 2.36 -10.01
CA HIS A 225 -15.09 3.20 -10.18
C HIS A 225 -15.58 4.66 -10.16
N ARG A 226 -15.10 5.44 -9.18
CA ARG A 226 -15.22 6.90 -9.27
C ARG A 226 -14.65 7.31 -10.62
N ARG A 227 -15.42 8.09 -11.39
CA ARG A 227 -14.93 8.66 -12.64
C ARG A 227 -13.82 9.65 -12.28
N HIS A 228 -12.59 9.33 -12.63
CA HIS A 228 -11.47 10.24 -12.59
C HIS A 228 -10.99 10.53 -14.00
N ALA A 229 -10.11 11.52 -14.15
CA ALA A 229 -9.49 11.80 -15.44
C ALA A 229 -8.82 10.52 -15.98
N LYS A 230 -9.04 10.24 -17.26
CA LYS A 230 -8.32 9.18 -17.97
C LYS A 230 -6.96 9.74 -18.37
N LEU A 231 -5.92 9.34 -17.64
CA LEU A 231 -4.54 9.62 -18.00
C LEU A 231 -4.00 8.46 -18.84
N THR A 232 -3.31 8.77 -19.93
CA THR A 232 -2.57 7.80 -20.75
C THR A 232 -1.07 7.92 -20.49
N TRP A 233 -0.28 6.91 -20.84
CA TRP A 233 1.18 6.97 -20.76
C TRP A 233 1.75 8.06 -21.66
N ALA A 234 1.17 8.25 -22.85
CA ALA A 234 1.53 9.35 -23.75
C ALA A 234 1.29 10.72 -23.09
N ASN A 235 0.13 10.91 -22.45
CA ASN A 235 -0.17 12.15 -21.74
C ASN A 235 0.74 12.36 -20.53
N LEU A 236 1.03 11.30 -19.77
CA LEU A 236 1.97 11.37 -18.64
C LEU A 236 3.35 11.82 -19.13
N ALA A 237 3.91 11.15 -20.15
CA ALA A 237 5.21 11.49 -20.72
C ALA A 237 5.29 12.93 -21.26
N ALA A 238 4.22 13.41 -21.89
CA ALA A 238 4.15 14.80 -22.36
C ALA A 238 4.18 15.82 -21.21
N GLN A 239 3.58 15.50 -20.07
CA GLN A 239 3.50 16.42 -18.91
C GLN A 239 4.76 16.39 -18.04
N VAL A 240 5.34 15.21 -17.80
CA VAL A 240 6.46 15.07 -16.85
C VAL A 240 7.83 14.87 -17.50
N GLY A 241 7.85 14.68 -18.82
CA GLY A 241 9.02 14.29 -19.58
C GLY A 241 9.20 12.77 -19.64
N ALA A 242 9.85 12.31 -20.72
CA ALA A 242 10.03 10.90 -21.02
C ALA A 242 10.80 10.14 -19.93
N GLU A 243 11.77 10.78 -19.28
CA GLU A 243 12.59 10.14 -18.24
C GLU A 243 11.74 9.75 -17.01
N LEU A 244 10.99 10.70 -16.44
CA LEU A 244 10.19 10.43 -15.25
C LEU A 244 9.02 9.49 -15.57
N ALA A 245 8.35 9.65 -16.71
CA ALA A 245 7.34 8.68 -17.16
C ALA A 245 7.94 7.27 -17.36
N GLY A 246 9.16 7.16 -17.87
CA GLY A 246 9.89 5.90 -17.99
C GLY A 246 10.19 5.22 -16.65
N LYS A 247 10.49 6.01 -15.60
CA LYS A 247 10.63 5.49 -14.22
C LYS A 247 9.31 4.96 -13.67
N VAL A 248 8.22 5.71 -13.84
CA VAL A 248 6.87 5.27 -13.45
C VAL A 248 6.46 3.99 -14.18
N ARG A 249 6.72 3.90 -15.49
CA ARG A 249 6.41 2.71 -16.30
C ARG A 249 7.25 1.50 -15.88
N SER A 250 8.54 1.70 -15.63
CA SER A 250 9.42 0.63 -15.12
C SER A 250 8.96 0.10 -13.77
N ALA A 251 8.49 0.99 -12.88
CA ALA A 251 7.90 0.57 -11.60
C ALA A 251 6.61 -0.24 -11.82
N ALA A 252 5.75 0.13 -12.78
CA ALA A 252 4.56 -0.64 -13.12
C ALA A 252 4.90 -2.07 -13.57
N VAL A 253 5.89 -2.22 -14.46
CA VAL A 253 6.38 -3.53 -14.91
C VAL A 253 6.88 -4.36 -13.73
N ARG A 254 7.67 -3.73 -12.83
CA ARG A 254 8.19 -4.39 -11.62
C ARG A 254 7.09 -4.86 -10.67
N TYR A 255 5.97 -4.15 -10.61
CA TYR A 255 4.77 -4.55 -9.86
C TYR A 255 3.90 -5.60 -10.56
N GLY A 256 4.30 -6.06 -11.76
CA GLY A 256 3.63 -7.15 -12.48
C GLY A 256 2.43 -6.71 -13.33
N PHE A 257 2.28 -5.42 -13.62
CA PHE A 257 1.22 -4.94 -14.51
C PHE A 257 1.45 -5.35 -15.97
N GLY A 258 0.38 -5.78 -16.64
CA GLY A 258 0.39 -6.25 -18.04
C GLY A 258 0.00 -5.17 -19.05
N GLU A 259 -0.31 -5.59 -20.28
CA GLU A 259 -0.69 -4.71 -21.39
C GLU A 259 -1.95 -3.89 -21.10
N ASP A 260 -2.88 -4.43 -20.32
CA ASP A 260 -4.09 -3.76 -19.82
C ASP A 260 -3.80 -2.51 -18.96
N CYS A 261 -2.60 -2.40 -18.40
CA CYS A 261 -2.10 -1.19 -17.76
C CYS A 261 -1.09 -0.44 -18.62
N LEU A 262 -0.21 -1.15 -19.34
CA LEU A 262 0.98 -0.61 -19.99
C LEU A 262 0.78 -0.12 -21.44
N ASP A 263 -0.33 -0.48 -22.08
CA ASP A 263 -0.67 -0.09 -23.45
C ASP A 263 -1.88 0.87 -23.48
N ASP A 264 -1.66 2.06 -24.03
CA ASP A 264 -2.70 3.08 -24.21
C ASP A 264 -3.78 2.65 -25.22
N ALA A 265 -3.49 1.69 -26.12
CA ALA A 265 -4.45 1.20 -27.11
C ALA A 265 -5.47 0.19 -26.53
N VAL A 266 -5.11 -0.46 -25.42
CA VAL A 266 -5.95 -1.48 -24.76
C VAL A 266 -6.91 -0.84 -23.73
N ARG A 267 -6.58 0.36 -23.22
CA ARG A 267 -7.28 1.07 -22.13
C ARG A 267 -8.34 2.07 -22.58
#